data_AF-A0A5K3F2L3-F1
#
_entry.id   AF-A0A5K3F2L3-F1
#
_cell.length_a   1.000
_cell.length_b   1.000
_cell.length_c   1.000
_cell.angle_alpha   90.00
_cell.angle_beta   90.00
_cell.angle_gamma   90.00
#
_symmetry.space_group_name_H-M   'P 1'
#
loop_
_entity.id
_entity.type
_entity.pdbx_description
1 polymer ?
#
loop_
_entity_poly.entity_id
_entity_poly.type
_entity_poly.pdbx_seq_one_letter_code
_entity_poly.pdbx_strand_id
1 'polypeptide(L)'
;MSICNTTDVYTAASVIGQELQLLIDEHGPEDFESLMVRIINVLEELEFCVCQSAEDEREIEELQELHDALKKDRNESELQDFALDLDLMQQSWYNETQKLMDRIALLETEKQRLKYQLENAEEEAETHRPQQPRVSDLVSGKMSHQRPPSLPLRSVEVDKIIAQTEERLLLAQQESSAADLQLICLLKTGLLNQAREIKETKKEILFVEAYLDAAEEEVCRLARESGQNMAKKFSTPMNQLNSEQMELETQLCICERELEELSLLMECMQQVESPMSPPMPLHIAPGQGLESAETTRDRVDQDSLLALEQLRNLLYKRNNLRCRLIELKASLDAISKKAKEEVVYGPLPREPLDKLRPDCVHVKPGIKSLFVDLLRRISK
;
A
#
# COMPACT_ATOMS: atom_id res chain seq x y z
N MET A 1 -19.92 -16.21 -0.54
CA MET A 1 -20.82 -15.41 -1.40
C MET A 1 -20.95 -16.16 -2.70
N SER A 2 -22.15 -16.33 -3.26
CA SER A 2 -22.30 -17.07 -4.53
C SER A 2 -21.76 -16.16 -5.64
N ILE A 3 -20.60 -16.51 -6.20
CA ILE A 3 -19.95 -15.75 -7.27
C ILE A 3 -20.74 -16.04 -8.54
N CYS A 4 -21.47 -15.03 -9.05
CA CYS A 4 -22.10 -15.09 -10.36
C CYS A 4 -21.00 -15.32 -11.39
N ASN A 5 -21.07 -16.41 -12.14
CA ASN A 5 -20.11 -16.71 -13.20
C ASN A 5 -20.71 -16.40 -14.59
N THR A 6 -19.89 -16.41 -15.64
CA THR A 6 -20.35 -16.11 -17.00
C THR A 6 -21.50 -17.02 -17.42
N THR A 7 -21.45 -18.30 -17.11
CA THR A 7 -22.53 -19.27 -17.36
C THR A 7 -23.86 -18.87 -16.73
N ASP A 8 -23.84 -18.26 -15.54
CA ASP A 8 -25.04 -17.76 -14.87
C ASP A 8 -25.64 -16.58 -15.65
N VAL A 9 -24.80 -15.70 -16.19
CA VAL A 9 -25.21 -14.59 -17.08
C VAL A 9 -25.82 -15.12 -18.38
N TYR A 10 -25.20 -16.12 -19.01
CA TYR A 10 -25.73 -16.77 -20.21
C TYR A 10 -27.06 -17.48 -19.96
N THR A 11 -27.21 -18.11 -18.79
CA THR A 11 -28.46 -18.77 -18.37
C THR A 11 -29.57 -17.74 -18.14
N ALA A 12 -29.27 -16.65 -17.45
CA ALA A 12 -30.20 -15.54 -17.25
C ALA A 12 -30.61 -14.90 -18.58
N ALA A 13 -29.66 -14.65 -19.48
CA ALA A 13 -29.92 -14.12 -20.82
C ALA A 13 -30.87 -15.02 -21.62
N SER A 14 -30.69 -16.34 -21.56
CA SER A 14 -31.58 -17.29 -22.23
C SER A 14 -33.00 -17.26 -21.67
N VAL A 15 -33.17 -17.18 -20.34
CA VAL A 15 -34.50 -17.10 -19.71
C VAL A 15 -35.18 -15.78 -20.08
N ILE A 16 -34.45 -14.67 -20.01
CA ILE A 16 -34.94 -13.34 -20.40
C ILE A 16 -35.37 -13.34 -21.87
N GLY A 17 -34.59 -13.94 -22.76
CA GLY A 17 -34.94 -14.07 -24.18
C GLY A 17 -36.22 -14.87 -24.43
N GLN A 18 -36.46 -15.94 -23.66
CA GLN A 18 -37.69 -16.73 -23.74
C GLN A 18 -38.92 -15.93 -23.28
N GLU A 19 -38.81 -15.21 -22.17
CA GLU A 19 -39.90 -14.35 -21.66
C GLU A 19 -40.23 -13.19 -22.62
N LEU A 20 -39.19 -12.55 -23.18
CA LEU A 20 -39.37 -11.50 -24.19
C LEU A 20 -40.05 -12.05 -25.44
N GLN A 21 -39.75 -13.28 -25.85
CA GLN A 21 -40.40 -13.91 -26.98
C GLN A 21 -41.90 -14.11 -26.74
N LEU A 22 -42.31 -14.53 -25.54
CA LEU A 22 -43.72 -14.66 -25.16
C LEU A 22 -44.43 -13.30 -25.18
N LEU A 23 -43.79 -12.26 -24.63
CA LEU A 23 -44.33 -10.90 -24.60
C LEU A 23 -44.55 -10.32 -26.01
N ILE A 24 -43.58 -10.53 -26.92
CA ILE A 24 -43.67 -10.08 -28.31
C ILE A 24 -44.78 -10.83 -29.06
N ASP A 25 -44.94 -12.14 -28.80
CA ASP A 25 -46.00 -12.93 -29.42
C ASP A 25 -47.40 -12.46 -28.97
N GLU A 26 -47.54 -11.90 -27.76
CA GLU A 26 -48.81 -11.37 -27.24
C GLU A 26 -49.09 -9.90 -27.63
N HIS A 27 -48.09 -9.02 -27.60
CA HIS A 27 -48.27 -7.56 -27.67
C HIS A 27 -47.77 -6.94 -28.98
N GLY A 28 -47.09 -7.71 -29.83
CA GLY A 28 -46.48 -7.22 -31.06
C GLY A 28 -45.06 -6.67 -30.87
N PRO A 29 -44.29 -6.49 -31.96
CA PRO A 29 -42.85 -6.22 -31.89
C PRO A 29 -42.45 -4.76 -31.62
N GLU A 30 -43.32 -3.80 -31.94
CA GLU A 30 -42.99 -2.36 -32.06
C GLU A 30 -42.38 -1.75 -30.78
N ASP A 31 -42.86 -2.12 -29.61
CA ASP A 31 -42.39 -1.55 -28.33
C ASP A 31 -41.13 -2.23 -27.77
N PHE A 32 -40.76 -3.41 -28.30
CA PHE A 32 -39.71 -4.26 -27.73
C PHE A 32 -38.33 -4.08 -28.38
N GLU A 33 -38.25 -3.45 -29.55
CA GLU A 33 -36.97 -3.25 -30.25
C GLU A 33 -35.98 -2.44 -29.40
N SER A 34 -36.43 -1.29 -28.89
CA SER A 34 -35.60 -0.42 -28.04
C SER A 34 -35.26 -1.04 -26.68
N LEU A 35 -36.20 -1.81 -26.11
CA LEU A 35 -36.02 -2.51 -24.83
C LEU A 35 -35.00 -3.63 -24.97
N MET A 36 -35.05 -4.42 -26.04
CA MET A 36 -34.09 -5.49 -26.26
C MET A 36 -32.67 -4.98 -26.43
N VAL A 37 -32.46 -3.90 -27.18
CA VAL A 37 -31.12 -3.32 -27.33
C VAL A 37 -30.56 -2.91 -25.97
N ARG A 38 -31.38 -2.35 -25.08
CA ARG A 38 -30.98 -2.04 -23.70
C ARG A 38 -30.70 -3.29 -22.87
N ILE A 39 -31.55 -4.32 -22.96
CA ILE A 39 -31.35 -5.58 -22.22
C ILE A 39 -30.06 -6.27 -22.66
N ILE A 40 -29.79 -6.31 -23.96
CA ILE A 40 -28.54 -6.85 -24.51
C ILE A 40 -27.36 -6.06 -23.94
N ASN A 41 -27.37 -4.72 -24.02
CA ASN A 41 -26.26 -3.91 -23.49
C ASN A 41 -26.02 -4.14 -21.99
N VAL A 42 -27.08 -4.20 -21.17
CA VAL A 42 -26.95 -4.47 -19.72
C VAL A 42 -26.40 -5.86 -19.44
N LEU A 43 -26.84 -6.87 -20.20
CA LEU A 43 -26.33 -8.23 -20.07
C LEU A 43 -24.86 -8.33 -20.52
N GLU A 44 -24.46 -7.61 -21.57
CA GLU A 44 -23.07 -7.51 -22.02
C GLU A 44 -22.17 -6.80 -21.00
N GLU A 45 -22.65 -5.71 -20.38
CA GLU A 45 -21.98 -5.05 -19.27
C GLU A 45 -21.83 -5.98 -18.06
N LEU A 46 -22.85 -6.79 -17.77
CA LEU A 46 -22.80 -7.78 -16.69
C LEU A 46 -21.81 -8.90 -17.00
N GLU A 47 -21.78 -9.42 -18.22
CA GLU A 47 -20.76 -10.40 -18.68
C GLU A 47 -19.35 -9.84 -18.49
N PHE A 48 -19.13 -8.59 -18.89
CA PHE A 48 -17.85 -7.90 -18.70
C PHE A 48 -17.47 -7.80 -17.22
N CYS A 49 -18.38 -7.33 -16.37
CA CYS A 49 -18.15 -7.20 -14.92
C CYS A 49 -17.79 -8.55 -14.29
N VAL A 50 -18.48 -9.62 -14.68
CA VAL A 50 -18.25 -10.97 -14.14
C VAL A 50 -16.92 -11.55 -14.61
N CYS A 51 -16.57 -11.37 -15.88
CA CYS A 51 -15.25 -11.74 -16.41
C CYS A 51 -14.12 -11.02 -15.66
N GLN A 52 -14.25 -9.70 -15.49
CA GLN A 52 -13.25 -8.89 -14.81
C GLN A 52 -13.13 -9.27 -13.33
N SER A 53 -14.25 -9.50 -12.65
CA SER A 53 -14.23 -9.98 -11.26
C SER A 53 -13.48 -11.30 -11.12
N ALA A 54 -13.59 -12.21 -12.09
CA ALA A 54 -12.89 -13.50 -12.06
C ALA A 54 -11.39 -13.35 -12.34
N GLU A 55 -10.98 -12.39 -13.17
CA GLU A 55 -9.56 -12.05 -13.38
C GLU A 55 -8.94 -11.41 -12.14
N ASP A 56 -9.66 -10.47 -11.52
CA ASP A 56 -9.22 -9.80 -10.30
C ASP A 56 -9.11 -10.80 -9.13
N GLU A 57 -10.06 -11.73 -9.02
CA GLU A 57 -10.02 -12.80 -8.00
C GLU A 57 -8.79 -13.70 -8.20
N ARG A 58 -8.44 -14.04 -9.44
CA ARG A 58 -7.23 -14.81 -9.75
C ARG A 58 -5.95 -14.04 -9.38
N GLU A 59 -5.87 -12.76 -9.71
CA GLU A 59 -4.71 -11.93 -9.34
C GLU A 59 -4.58 -11.79 -7.82
N ILE A 60 -5.70 -11.66 -7.10
CA ILE A 60 -5.72 -11.64 -5.64
C ILE A 60 -5.17 -12.96 -5.09
N GLU A 61 -5.59 -14.11 -5.64
CA GLU A 61 -5.08 -15.42 -5.24
C GLU A 61 -3.56 -15.52 -5.49
N GLU A 62 -3.08 -15.13 -6.67
CA GLU A 62 -1.64 -15.14 -7.01
C GLU A 62 -0.81 -14.25 -6.07
N LEU A 63 -1.31 -13.05 -5.75
CA LEU A 63 -0.65 -12.13 -4.83
C LEU A 63 -0.66 -12.67 -3.39
N GLN A 64 -1.72 -13.33 -2.96
CA GLN A 64 -1.80 -13.98 -1.66
C GLN A 64 -0.79 -15.13 -1.55
N GLU A 65 -0.70 -15.97 -2.57
CA GLU A 65 0.30 -17.06 -2.62
C GLU A 65 1.73 -16.51 -2.58
N LEU A 66 2.03 -15.46 -3.35
CA LEU A 66 3.34 -14.82 -3.34
C LEU A 66 3.66 -14.19 -1.97
N HIS A 67 2.69 -13.52 -1.36
CA HIS A 67 2.84 -12.94 -0.03
C HIS A 67 3.15 -14.02 1.01
N ASP A 68 2.42 -15.14 0.98
CA ASP A 68 2.63 -16.24 1.93
C ASP A 68 3.98 -16.93 1.72
N ALA A 69 4.42 -17.08 0.46
CA ALA A 69 5.75 -17.58 0.13
C ALA A 69 6.86 -16.66 0.67
N LEU A 70 6.75 -15.34 0.44
CA LEU A 70 7.73 -14.36 0.93
C LEU A 70 7.75 -14.27 2.45
N LYS A 71 6.58 -14.34 3.09
CA LYS A 71 6.47 -14.35 4.55
C LYS A 71 7.14 -15.59 5.14
N LYS A 72 6.98 -16.75 4.50
CA LYS A 72 7.65 -17.98 4.91
C LYS A 72 9.17 -17.86 4.76
N ASP A 73 9.64 -17.40 3.60
CA ASP A 73 11.08 -17.20 3.33
C ASP A 73 11.74 -16.25 4.33
N ARG A 74 11.10 -15.10 4.62
CA ARG A 74 11.57 -14.16 5.64
C ARG A 74 11.69 -14.81 7.01
N ASN A 75 10.66 -15.54 7.44
CA ASN A 75 10.68 -16.20 8.75
C ASN A 75 11.75 -17.30 8.82
N GLU A 76 11.97 -18.04 7.74
CA GLU A 76 13.03 -19.06 7.65
C GLU A 76 14.42 -18.41 7.73
N SER A 77 14.65 -17.30 7.03
CA SER A 77 15.89 -16.52 7.12
C SER A 77 16.13 -15.98 8.54
N GLU A 78 15.11 -15.38 9.17
CA GLU A 78 15.20 -14.88 10.56
C GLU A 78 15.53 -16.00 11.56
N LEU A 79 14.91 -17.17 11.40
CA LEU A 79 15.21 -18.36 12.21
C LEU A 79 16.63 -18.87 11.99
N GLN A 80 17.11 -18.85 10.74
CA GLN A 80 18.45 -19.31 10.39
C GLN A 80 19.53 -18.36 10.94
N ASP A 81 19.31 -17.06 10.86
CA ASP A 81 20.20 -16.04 11.44
C ASP A 81 20.28 -16.20 12.96
N PHE A 82 19.13 -16.39 13.63
CA PHE A 82 19.10 -16.63 15.06
C PHE A 82 19.84 -17.91 15.47
N ALA A 83 19.69 -19.00 14.69
CA ALA A 83 20.41 -20.23 14.94
C ALA A 83 21.93 -20.06 14.79
N LEU A 84 22.37 -19.31 13.77
CA LEU A 84 23.78 -19.02 13.54
C LEU A 84 24.38 -18.17 14.68
N ASP A 85 23.67 -17.15 15.14
CA ASP A 85 24.07 -16.31 16.26
C ASP A 85 24.16 -17.09 17.57
N LEU A 86 23.21 -18.00 17.81
CA LEU A 86 23.20 -18.87 18.98
C LEU A 86 24.41 -19.81 18.98
N ASP A 87 24.72 -20.44 17.84
CA ASP A 87 25.89 -21.31 17.68
C ASP A 87 27.20 -20.53 17.88
N LEU A 88 27.30 -19.32 17.32
CA LEU A 88 28.47 -18.47 17.48
C LEU A 88 28.67 -18.09 18.96
N MET A 89 27.59 -17.73 19.66
CA MET A 89 27.63 -17.41 21.08
C MET A 89 28.03 -18.63 21.93
N GLN A 90 27.50 -19.81 21.60
CA GLN A 90 27.85 -21.07 22.25
C GLN A 90 29.34 -21.40 22.06
N GLN A 91 29.87 -21.27 20.85
CA GLN A 91 31.30 -21.47 20.57
C GLN A 91 32.18 -20.47 21.34
N SER A 92 31.78 -19.20 21.37
CA SER A 92 32.48 -18.17 22.15
C SER A 92 32.53 -18.52 23.63
N TRP A 93 31.40 -18.96 24.19
CA TRP A 93 31.31 -19.38 25.58
C TRP A 93 32.17 -20.61 25.90
N TYR A 94 32.19 -21.62 25.02
CA TYR A 94 33.06 -22.79 25.18
C TYR A 94 34.53 -22.41 25.13
N ASN A 95 34.92 -21.57 24.16
CA ASN A 95 36.29 -21.11 24.03
C ASN A 95 36.75 -20.33 25.27
N GLU A 96 35.90 -19.44 25.79
CA GLU A 96 36.23 -18.67 26.98
C GLU A 96 36.31 -19.54 28.23
N THR A 97 35.37 -20.48 28.38
CA THR A 97 35.39 -21.47 29.46
C THR A 97 36.66 -22.32 29.40
N GLN A 98 37.08 -22.75 28.20
CA GLN A 98 38.30 -23.52 28.04
C GLN A 98 39.56 -22.70 28.39
N LYS A 99 39.65 -21.45 27.96
CA LYS A 99 40.77 -20.56 28.34
C LYS A 99 40.86 -20.38 29.85
N LEU A 100 39.72 -20.21 30.52
CA LEU A 100 39.67 -20.11 31.97
C LEU A 100 40.12 -21.42 32.64
N MET A 101 39.69 -22.57 32.13
CA MET A 101 40.12 -23.88 32.62
C MET A 101 41.64 -24.08 32.43
N ASP A 102 42.19 -23.73 31.26
CA ASP A 102 43.63 -23.82 30.99
C ASP A 102 44.42 -22.89 31.94
N ARG A 103 43.89 -21.69 32.21
CA ARG A 103 44.48 -20.76 33.16
C ARG A 103 44.46 -21.30 34.59
N ILE A 104 43.37 -21.93 35.01
CA ILE A 104 43.26 -22.60 36.30
C ILE A 104 44.30 -23.72 36.40
N ALA A 105 44.39 -24.58 35.38
CA ALA A 105 45.36 -25.67 35.36
C ALA A 105 46.81 -25.15 35.45
N LEU A 106 47.14 -24.09 34.73
CA LEU A 106 48.46 -23.45 34.83
C LEU A 106 48.74 -22.96 36.25
N LEU A 107 47.79 -22.24 36.85
CA LEU A 107 47.93 -21.74 38.22
C LEU A 107 48.03 -22.88 39.25
N GLU A 108 47.33 -24.00 39.03
CA GLU A 108 47.44 -25.20 39.88
C GLU A 108 48.82 -25.84 39.78
N THR A 109 49.38 -25.98 38.57
CA THR A 109 50.74 -26.52 38.39
C THR A 109 51.79 -25.59 39.00
N GLU A 110 51.62 -24.27 38.88
CA GLU A 110 52.53 -23.30 39.48
C GLU A 110 52.45 -23.31 41.01
N LYS A 111 51.23 -23.40 41.56
CA LYS A 111 51.01 -23.59 43.01
C LYS A 111 51.68 -24.87 43.51
N GLN A 112 51.55 -25.98 42.79
CA GLN A 112 52.21 -27.24 43.16
C GLN A 112 53.73 -27.11 43.10
N ARG A 113 54.27 -26.51 42.03
CA ARG A 113 55.72 -26.25 41.89
C ARG A 113 56.25 -25.42 43.05
N LEU A 114 55.57 -24.33 43.40
CA LEU A 114 55.96 -23.47 44.52
C LEU A 114 55.89 -24.22 45.85
N LYS A 115 54.86 -25.05 46.05
CA LYS A 115 54.74 -25.91 47.23
C LYS A 115 55.92 -26.89 47.37
N TYR A 116 56.31 -27.56 46.29
CA TYR A 116 57.50 -28.43 46.30
C TYR A 116 58.80 -27.66 46.56
N GLN A 117 58.92 -26.44 46.04
CA GLN A 117 60.08 -25.58 46.31
C GLN A 117 60.17 -25.17 47.78
N LEU A 118 59.02 -24.88 48.41
CA LEU A 118 58.91 -24.60 49.85
C LEU A 118 59.29 -25.83 50.69
N GLU A 119 58.72 -27.00 50.39
CA GLU A 119 58.99 -28.24 51.12
C GLU A 119 60.47 -28.65 51.04
N ASN A 120 61.09 -28.54 49.86
CA ASN A 120 62.52 -28.79 49.70
C ASN A 120 63.39 -27.76 50.44
N ALA A 121 62.99 -26.49 50.48
CA ALA A 121 63.70 -25.45 51.22
C ALA A 121 63.59 -25.65 52.75
N GLU A 122 62.45 -26.15 53.24
CA GLU A 122 62.25 -26.55 54.63
C GLU A 122 63.08 -27.80 54.99
N GLU A 123 63.13 -28.83 54.14
CA GLU A 123 63.98 -30.01 54.35
C GLU A 123 65.49 -29.67 54.33
N GLU A 124 65.93 -28.77 53.45
CA GLU A 124 67.31 -28.26 53.45
C GLU A 124 67.63 -27.45 54.72
N ALA A 125 66.67 -26.71 55.26
CA ALA A 125 66.80 -25.99 56.53
C ALA A 125 66.83 -26.94 57.74
N GLU A 126 66.07 -28.04 57.73
CA GLU A 126 66.06 -29.04 58.80
C GLU A 126 67.30 -29.96 58.79
N THR A 127 67.81 -30.30 57.61
CA THR A 127 69.04 -31.10 57.44
C THR A 127 70.30 -30.36 57.92
N HIS A 128 70.25 -29.02 57.99
CA HIS A 128 71.32 -28.17 58.49
C HIS A 128 71.16 -27.66 59.94
N ARG A 129 70.30 -28.30 60.75
CA ARG A 129 70.26 -28.07 62.21
C ARG A 129 71.46 -28.78 62.88
N PRO A 130 72.41 -28.05 63.51
CA PRO A 130 73.53 -28.69 64.19
C PRO A 130 73.03 -29.41 65.45
N GLN A 131 72.92 -30.74 65.39
CA GLN A 131 72.71 -31.54 66.59
C GLN A 131 74.02 -31.56 67.40
N GLN A 132 73.98 -30.94 68.58
CA GLN A 132 75.01 -31.11 69.62
C GLN A 132 75.05 -32.57 70.12
N PRO A 133 76.23 -33.06 70.56
CA PRO A 133 76.55 -34.47 70.60
C PRO A 133 75.97 -35.17 71.84
N ARG A 134 75.37 -36.34 71.65
CA ARG A 134 75.21 -37.32 72.73
C ARG A 134 76.41 -38.26 72.74
N VAL A 135 77.12 -38.21 73.86
CA VAL A 135 78.19 -39.11 74.29
C VAL A 135 77.82 -40.58 74.09
N SER A 136 78.36 -41.20 73.04
CA SER A 136 78.69 -42.63 72.92
C SER A 136 79.39 -42.80 71.58
N ASP A 137 80.72 -42.91 71.61
CA ASP A 137 81.56 -43.76 70.74
C ASP A 137 83.02 -43.30 70.77
N LEU A 138 83.74 -43.75 71.81
CA LEU A 138 85.19 -43.95 71.74
C LEU A 138 85.43 -45.41 71.31
N VAL A 139 85.12 -45.73 70.06
CA VAL A 139 85.77 -46.83 69.34
C VAL A 139 86.36 -46.26 68.05
N SER A 140 87.62 -45.86 68.21
CA SER A 140 88.69 -45.75 67.23
C SER A 140 88.36 -45.99 65.75
N GLY A 141 88.61 -44.98 64.92
CA GLY A 141 89.12 -45.25 63.57
C GLY A 141 88.86 -44.19 62.50
N LYS A 142 89.95 -43.45 62.17
CA LYS A 142 90.32 -42.92 60.84
C LYS A 142 89.50 -41.76 60.24
N MET A 143 90.24 -40.76 59.73
CA MET A 143 90.40 -40.39 58.30
C MET A 143 90.71 -38.90 58.14
N SER A 144 91.62 -38.54 57.22
CA SER A 144 91.57 -37.24 56.55
C SER A 144 92.31 -37.27 55.21
N HIS A 145 91.55 -37.08 54.13
CA HIS A 145 92.02 -36.44 52.90
C HIS A 145 91.05 -35.27 52.60
N GLN A 146 91.64 -34.14 52.21
CA GLN A 146 91.03 -32.83 52.08
C GLN A 146 90.33 -32.62 50.72
N ARG A 147 89.22 -31.87 50.74
CA ARG A 147 88.58 -31.18 49.60
C ARG A 147 88.23 -29.74 50.07
N PRO A 148 88.33 -28.69 49.22
CA PRO A 148 88.49 -27.30 49.68
C PRO A 148 87.18 -26.62 50.14
N PRO A 149 87.26 -25.45 50.81
CA PRO A 149 86.20 -24.94 51.67
C PRO A 149 85.18 -24.06 50.92
N SER A 150 83.91 -24.41 51.03
CA SER A 150 82.78 -23.51 50.76
C SER A 150 82.42 -22.76 52.05
N LEU A 151 82.40 -21.43 51.97
CA LEU A 151 82.08 -20.51 53.06
C LEU A 151 80.65 -20.73 53.58
N PRO A 152 80.42 -20.75 54.91
CA PRO A 152 79.08 -20.88 55.47
C PRO A 152 78.41 -19.51 55.54
N LEU A 153 77.41 -19.27 54.69
CA LEU A 153 76.39 -18.24 54.95
C LEU A 153 75.59 -18.69 56.18
N ARG A 154 75.37 -17.80 57.15
CA ARG A 154 74.68 -18.16 58.40
C ARG A 154 73.22 -18.49 58.10
N SER A 155 72.69 -19.61 58.60
CA SER A 155 71.30 -20.03 58.30
C SER A 155 70.24 -18.96 58.65
N VAL A 156 70.53 -18.11 59.65
CA VAL A 156 69.70 -16.95 60.04
C VAL A 156 69.53 -15.91 58.91
N GLU A 157 70.48 -15.80 57.98
CA GLU A 157 70.36 -14.92 56.82
C GLU A 157 69.47 -15.55 55.73
N VAL A 158 69.50 -16.87 55.58
CA VAL A 158 68.65 -17.61 54.64
C VAL A 158 67.18 -17.55 55.08
N ASP A 159 66.90 -17.80 56.37
CA ASP A 159 65.53 -17.74 56.92
C ASP A 159 64.92 -16.33 56.77
N LYS A 160 65.73 -15.28 56.94
CA LYS A 160 65.30 -13.89 56.71
C LYS A 160 64.98 -13.62 55.24
N ILE A 161 65.76 -14.18 54.32
CA ILE A 161 65.51 -14.02 52.88
C ILE A 161 64.22 -14.75 52.50
N ILE A 162 63.99 -15.96 53.01
CA ILE A 162 62.75 -16.73 52.76
C ILE A 162 61.53 -15.95 53.25
N ALA A 163 61.53 -15.48 54.50
CA ALA A 163 60.44 -14.69 55.05
C ALA A 163 60.18 -13.40 54.24
N GLN A 164 61.24 -12.71 53.80
CA GLN A 164 61.10 -11.54 52.93
C GLN A 164 60.54 -11.89 51.54
N THR A 165 60.88 -13.05 50.99
CA THR A 165 60.34 -13.49 49.69
C THR A 165 58.87 -13.90 49.77
N GLU A 166 58.47 -14.56 50.85
CA GLU A 166 57.07 -14.93 51.11
C GLU A 166 56.19 -13.69 51.30
N GLU A 167 56.66 -12.70 52.06
CA GLU A 167 55.98 -11.41 52.23
C GLU A 167 55.78 -10.71 50.88
N ARG A 168 56.81 -10.67 50.03
CA ARG A 168 56.72 -10.07 48.69
C ARG A 168 55.77 -10.83 47.77
N LEU A 169 55.72 -12.16 47.86
CA LEU A 169 54.79 -12.97 47.06
C LEU A 169 53.33 -12.73 47.48
N LEU A 170 53.06 -12.66 48.78
CA LEU A 170 51.74 -12.32 49.31
C LEU A 170 51.29 -10.94 48.87
N LEU A 171 52.17 -9.94 48.92
CA LEU A 171 51.88 -8.59 48.44
C LEU A 171 51.59 -8.58 46.94
N ALA A 172 52.40 -9.25 46.12
CA ALA A 172 52.17 -9.34 44.67
C ALA A 172 50.85 -10.05 44.32
N GLN A 173 50.49 -11.11 45.05
CA GLN A 173 49.20 -11.80 44.87
C GLN A 173 48.02 -10.93 45.29
N GLN A 174 48.16 -10.19 46.39
CA GLN A 174 47.16 -9.22 46.85
C GLN A 174 46.98 -8.07 45.84
N GLU A 175 48.07 -7.55 45.27
CA GLU A 175 48.05 -6.53 44.23
C GLU A 175 47.38 -7.03 42.94
N SER A 176 47.69 -8.25 42.49
CA SER A 176 47.03 -8.88 41.33
C SER A 176 45.53 -9.05 41.56
N SER A 177 45.14 -9.57 42.73
CA SER A 177 43.72 -9.74 43.07
C SER A 177 42.99 -8.38 43.18
N ALA A 178 43.67 -7.33 43.65
CA ALA A 178 43.11 -6.00 43.70
C ALA A 178 42.93 -5.40 42.30
N ALA A 179 43.87 -5.62 41.38
CA ALA A 179 43.77 -5.18 39.98
C ALA A 179 42.61 -5.88 39.24
N ASP A 180 42.45 -7.20 39.42
CA ASP A 180 41.34 -7.95 38.82
C ASP A 180 39.99 -7.47 39.35
N LEU A 181 39.89 -7.22 40.67
CA LEU A 181 38.67 -6.68 41.26
C LEU A 181 38.35 -5.28 40.73
N GLN A 182 39.36 -4.43 40.54
CA GLN A 182 39.19 -3.11 39.92
C GLN A 182 38.70 -3.20 38.48
N LEU A 183 39.24 -4.11 37.68
CA LEU A 183 38.80 -4.34 36.30
C LEU A 183 37.34 -4.82 36.26
N ILE A 184 36.97 -5.77 37.12
CA ILE A 184 35.58 -6.25 37.25
C ILE A 184 34.65 -5.11 37.64
N CYS A 185 35.05 -4.27 38.59
CA CYS A 185 34.26 -3.10 38.98
C CYS A 185 34.08 -2.11 37.81
N LEU A 186 35.12 -1.87 37.01
CA LEU A 186 35.06 -1.00 35.85
C LEU A 186 34.13 -1.56 34.77
N LEU A 187 34.29 -2.84 34.42
CA LEU A 187 33.44 -3.54 33.45
C LEU A 187 31.97 -3.57 33.91
N LYS A 188 31.72 -3.86 35.18
CA LYS A 188 30.38 -3.82 35.77
C LYS A 188 29.75 -2.43 35.65
N THR A 189 30.53 -1.38 35.88
CA THR A 189 30.06 0.00 35.75
C THR A 189 29.75 0.34 34.30
N GLY A 190 30.60 -0.08 33.36
CA GLY A 190 30.38 0.07 31.92
C GLY A 190 29.10 -0.61 31.45
N LEU A 191 28.90 -1.88 31.82
CA LEU A 191 27.68 -2.64 31.49
C LEU A 191 26.42 -2.00 32.09
N LEU A 192 26.48 -1.50 33.33
CA LEU A 192 25.34 -0.80 33.95
C LEU A 192 25.00 0.50 33.22
N ASN A 193 26.00 1.25 32.75
CA ASN A 193 25.79 2.46 31.98
C ASN A 193 25.21 2.15 30.59
N GLN A 194 25.75 1.17 29.87
CA GLN A 194 25.20 0.72 28.59
C GLN A 194 23.76 0.22 28.73
N ALA A 195 23.45 -0.56 29.78
CA ALA A 195 22.09 -1.00 30.05
C ALA A 195 21.12 0.16 30.34
N ARG A 196 21.62 1.26 30.95
CA ARG A 196 20.83 2.48 31.15
C ARG A 196 20.58 3.21 29.83
N GLU A 197 21.61 3.38 29.00
CA GLU A 197 21.50 4.01 27.67
C GLU A 197 20.56 3.24 26.75
N ILE A 198 20.64 1.91 26.73
CA ILE A 198 19.72 1.05 25.98
C ILE A 198 18.27 1.23 26.46
N LYS A 199 18.05 1.37 27.78
CA LYS A 199 16.71 1.62 28.31
C LYS A 199 16.18 3.00 27.92
N GLU A 200 17.04 4.01 27.88
CA GLU A 200 16.62 5.37 27.54
C GLU A 200 16.33 5.50 26.04
N THR A 201 17.22 5.02 25.18
CA THR A 201 16.99 4.97 23.72
C THR A 201 15.73 4.19 23.36
N LYS A 202 15.43 3.07 24.04
CA LYS A 202 14.16 2.35 23.85
C LYS A 202 12.93 3.20 24.19
N LYS A 203 12.99 4.04 25.23
CA LYS A 203 11.88 4.94 25.56
C LYS A 203 11.74 6.06 24.53
N GLU A 204 12.86 6.61 24.05
CA GLU A 204 12.87 7.63 23.01
C GLU A 204 12.24 7.09 21.71
N ILE A 205 12.58 5.86 21.31
CA ILE A 205 11.97 5.20 20.16
C ILE A 205 10.45 5.07 20.35
N LEU A 206 10.00 4.53 21.48
CA LEU A 206 8.57 4.38 21.77
C LEU A 206 7.82 5.73 21.75
N PHE A 207 8.47 6.80 22.21
CA PHE A 207 7.91 8.14 22.16
C PHE A 207 7.79 8.67 20.73
N VAL A 208 8.82 8.45 19.90
CA VAL A 208 8.81 8.84 18.49
C VAL A 208 7.78 8.05 17.69
N GLU A 209 7.64 6.75 17.95
CA GLU A 209 6.60 5.89 17.33
C GLU A 209 5.20 6.44 17.64
N ALA A 210 4.90 6.71 18.91
CA ALA A 210 3.60 7.29 19.28
C ALA A 210 3.36 8.68 18.66
N TYR A 211 4.42 9.49 18.48
CA TYR A 211 4.31 10.78 17.80
C TYR A 211 4.06 10.63 16.29
N LEU A 212 4.73 9.65 15.65
CA LEU A 212 4.51 9.33 14.23
C LEU A 212 3.09 8.84 13.99
N ASP A 213 2.57 7.94 14.83
CA ASP A 213 1.19 7.45 14.74
C ASP A 213 0.18 8.62 14.82
N ALA A 214 0.39 9.54 15.77
CA ALA A 214 -0.46 10.72 15.91
C ALA A 214 -0.36 11.68 14.70
N ALA A 215 0.83 11.84 14.13
CA ALA A 215 1.03 12.66 12.94
C ALA A 215 0.39 12.03 11.69
N GLU A 216 0.48 10.70 11.54
CA GLU A 216 -0.16 9.96 10.45
C GLU A 216 -1.68 10.05 10.53
N GLU A 217 -2.25 9.95 11.74
CA GLU A 217 -3.69 10.13 11.96
C GLU A 217 -4.15 11.53 11.53
N GLU A 218 -3.37 12.56 11.85
CA GLU A 218 -3.66 13.95 11.47
C GLU A 218 -3.57 14.17 9.94
N VAL A 219 -2.59 13.58 9.27
CA VAL A 219 -2.51 13.58 7.80
C VAL A 219 -3.72 12.90 7.19
N CYS A 220 -4.12 11.74 7.72
CA CYS A 220 -5.33 11.05 7.26
C CYS A 220 -6.59 11.90 7.49
N ARG A 221 -6.69 12.59 8.64
CA ARG A 221 -7.80 13.50 8.94
C ARG A 221 -7.87 14.65 7.94
N LEU A 222 -6.76 15.34 7.69
CA LEU A 222 -6.66 16.43 6.73
C LEU A 222 -6.96 15.97 5.29
N ALA A 223 -6.50 14.78 4.90
CA ALA A 223 -6.81 14.20 3.60
C ALA A 223 -8.32 13.95 3.41
N ARG A 224 -9.00 13.41 4.44
CA ARG A 224 -10.46 13.23 4.42
C ARG A 224 -11.19 14.57 4.35
N GLU A 225 -10.78 15.55 5.15
CA GLU A 225 -11.38 16.89 5.16
C GLU A 225 -11.20 17.59 3.81
N SER A 226 -10.01 17.50 3.21
CA SER A 226 -9.72 17.99 1.86
C SER A 226 -10.61 17.31 0.81
N GLY A 227 -10.72 15.97 0.83
CA GLY A 227 -11.57 15.22 -0.08
C GLY A 227 -13.06 15.61 0.04
N GLN A 228 -13.57 15.76 1.27
CA GLN A 228 -14.95 16.22 1.49
C GLN A 228 -15.18 17.65 1.00
N ASN A 229 -14.22 18.54 1.21
CA ASN A 229 -14.31 19.91 0.72
C ASN A 229 -14.29 19.97 -0.82
N MET A 230 -13.48 19.14 -1.48
CA MET A 230 -13.48 19.02 -2.94
C MET A 230 -14.79 18.46 -3.48
N ALA A 231 -15.34 17.43 -2.83
CA ALA A 231 -16.66 16.88 -3.19
C ALA A 231 -17.77 17.95 -3.07
N LYS A 232 -17.78 18.72 -1.99
CA LYS A 232 -18.74 19.82 -1.80
C LYS A 232 -18.55 20.96 -2.80
N LYS A 233 -17.29 21.34 -3.07
CA LYS A 233 -16.95 22.44 -3.98
C LYS A 233 -17.29 22.14 -5.44
N PHE A 234 -17.08 20.92 -5.90
CA PHE A 234 -17.16 20.57 -7.33
C PHE A 234 -18.23 19.53 -7.65
N SER A 235 -18.35 18.44 -6.88
CA SER A 235 -19.27 17.34 -7.23
C SER A 235 -20.74 17.71 -7.02
N THR A 236 -21.11 18.33 -5.90
CA THR A 236 -22.50 18.73 -5.63
C THR A 236 -23.05 19.72 -6.67
N PRO A 237 -22.39 20.85 -6.98
CA PRO A 237 -22.87 21.77 -8.02
C PRO A 237 -22.82 21.14 -9.43
N MET A 238 -21.84 20.29 -9.73
CA MET A 238 -21.76 19.60 -11.02
C MET A 238 -22.92 18.60 -11.21
N ASN A 239 -23.31 17.87 -10.17
CA ASN A 239 -24.47 16.97 -10.22
C ASN A 239 -25.78 17.74 -10.42
N GLN A 240 -25.94 18.90 -9.77
CA GLN A 240 -27.11 19.76 -9.95
C GLN A 240 -27.21 20.30 -11.38
N LEU A 241 -26.11 20.84 -11.92
CA LEU A 241 -26.06 21.33 -13.29
C LEU A 241 -26.27 20.21 -14.32
N ASN A 242 -25.70 19.02 -14.11
CA ASN A 242 -25.96 17.86 -14.98
C ASN A 242 -27.45 17.45 -14.99
N SER A 243 -28.14 17.56 -13.84
CA SER A 243 -29.58 17.28 -13.78
C SER A 243 -30.41 18.33 -14.53
N GLU A 244 -30.08 19.62 -14.40
CA GLU A 244 -30.72 20.70 -15.17
C GLU A 244 -30.43 20.57 -16.67
N GLN A 245 -29.22 20.10 -17.04
CA GLN A 245 -28.86 19.82 -18.44
C GLN A 245 -29.77 18.75 -19.04
N MET A 246 -29.96 17.64 -18.33
CA MET A 246 -30.81 16.54 -18.78
C MET A 246 -32.27 17.00 -18.92
N GLU A 247 -32.76 17.81 -17.99
CA GLU A 247 -34.11 18.37 -18.06
C GLU A 247 -34.29 19.35 -19.24
N LEU A 248 -33.32 20.23 -19.50
CA LEU A 248 -33.38 21.12 -20.66
C LEU A 248 -33.25 20.38 -21.99
N GLU A 249 -32.42 19.35 -22.07
CA GLU A 249 -32.27 18.49 -23.26
C GLU A 249 -33.57 17.73 -23.55
N THR A 250 -34.26 17.21 -22.54
CA THR A 250 -35.57 16.56 -22.72
C THR A 250 -36.65 17.54 -23.17
N GLN A 251 -36.74 18.73 -22.55
CA GLN A 251 -37.70 19.77 -22.96
C GLN A 251 -37.45 20.24 -24.39
N LEU A 252 -36.19 20.35 -24.80
CA LEU A 252 -35.81 20.73 -26.15
C LEU A 252 -36.17 19.64 -27.17
N CYS A 253 -35.93 18.37 -26.84
CA CYS A 253 -36.34 17.23 -27.66
C CYS A 253 -37.86 17.20 -27.89
N ILE A 254 -38.66 17.45 -26.84
CA ILE A 254 -40.11 17.56 -26.95
C ILE A 254 -40.51 18.72 -27.87
N CYS A 255 -39.91 19.90 -27.68
CA CYS A 255 -40.21 21.07 -28.51
C CYS A 255 -39.81 20.87 -29.98
N GLU A 256 -38.72 20.14 -30.25
CA GLU A 256 -38.29 19.80 -31.61
C GLU A 256 -39.28 18.85 -32.29
N ARG A 257 -39.80 17.86 -31.56
CA ARG A 257 -40.86 16.97 -32.05
C ARG A 257 -42.16 17.70 -32.36
N GLU A 258 -42.62 18.56 -31.44
CA GLU A 258 -43.81 19.41 -31.67
C GLU A 258 -43.64 20.32 -32.91
N LEU A 259 -42.42 20.79 -33.15
CA LEU A 259 -42.09 21.60 -34.32
C LEU A 259 -42.11 20.79 -35.63
N GLU A 260 -41.61 19.55 -35.60
CA GLU A 260 -41.66 18.62 -36.73
C GLU A 260 -43.11 18.24 -37.08
N GLU A 261 -43.93 17.94 -36.08
CA GLU A 261 -45.36 17.62 -36.25
C GLU A 261 -46.12 18.79 -36.89
N LEU A 262 -45.92 20.02 -36.39
CA LEU A 262 -46.54 21.22 -36.97
C LEU A 262 -46.01 21.53 -38.37
N SER A 263 -44.73 21.30 -38.64
CA SER A 263 -44.15 21.50 -39.98
C SER A 263 -44.77 20.52 -40.99
N LEU A 264 -44.93 19.25 -40.62
CA LEU A 264 -45.60 18.24 -41.43
C LEU A 264 -47.09 18.58 -41.68
N LEU A 265 -47.78 19.10 -40.67
CA LEU A 265 -49.18 19.54 -40.81
C LEU A 265 -49.30 20.69 -41.81
N MET A 266 -48.41 21.68 -41.71
CA MET A 266 -48.35 22.81 -42.63
C MET A 266 -47.98 22.40 -44.06
N GLU A 267 -47.07 21.43 -44.22
CA GLU A 267 -46.68 20.87 -45.52
C GLU A 267 -47.84 20.11 -46.18
N CYS A 268 -48.61 19.34 -45.41
CA CYS A 268 -49.85 18.72 -45.88
C CYS A 268 -50.92 19.74 -46.30
N MET A 269 -51.05 20.87 -45.58
CA MET A 269 -51.96 21.95 -45.97
C MET A 269 -51.53 22.66 -47.25
N GLN A 270 -50.22 22.81 -47.48
CA GLN A 270 -49.67 23.41 -48.70
C GLN A 270 -49.82 22.53 -49.95
N GLN A 271 -49.85 21.19 -49.80
CA GLN A 271 -50.06 20.30 -50.95
C GLN A 271 -51.49 20.30 -51.50
N VAL A 272 -52.47 20.84 -50.77
CA VAL A 272 -53.85 20.98 -51.26
C VAL A 272 -54.00 22.19 -52.21
N GLU A 273 -53.06 23.15 -52.18
CA GLU A 273 -53.07 24.33 -53.06
C GLU A 273 -51.79 24.44 -53.91
N SER A 274 -51.76 23.81 -55.09
CA SER A 274 -50.98 24.38 -56.19
C SER A 274 -51.56 23.98 -57.56
N PRO A 275 -51.52 24.91 -58.55
CA PRO A 275 -50.41 24.80 -59.50
C PRO A 275 -49.72 26.11 -59.91
N MET A 276 -48.39 25.99 -60.07
CA MET A 276 -47.42 26.76 -60.87
C MET A 276 -47.11 28.24 -60.53
N SER A 277 -45.83 28.52 -60.22
CA SER A 277 -45.00 29.52 -60.91
C SER A 277 -43.49 29.41 -60.52
N PRO A 278 -42.54 29.93 -61.33
CA PRO A 278 -41.15 29.48 -61.40
C PRO A 278 -40.18 30.24 -60.45
N PRO A 279 -38.91 29.79 -60.30
CA PRO A 279 -38.05 30.22 -59.19
C PRO A 279 -37.45 31.60 -59.46
N MET A 280 -37.49 32.49 -58.47
CA MET A 280 -36.74 33.75 -58.51
C MET A 280 -35.54 33.75 -57.55
N PRO A 281 -34.41 34.37 -57.93
CA PRO A 281 -33.17 34.32 -57.16
C PRO A 281 -33.19 35.32 -56.00
N LEU A 282 -32.64 34.91 -54.86
CA LEU A 282 -32.41 35.73 -53.68
C LEU A 282 -31.34 36.79 -53.94
N HIS A 283 -31.74 38.06 -54.06
CA HIS A 283 -30.89 39.18 -53.64
C HIS A 283 -31.74 40.42 -53.36
N ILE A 284 -31.84 40.83 -52.09
CA ILE A 284 -32.37 42.15 -51.70
C ILE A 284 -31.35 42.79 -50.75
N ALA A 285 -30.71 43.85 -51.23
CA ALA A 285 -29.96 44.81 -50.42
C ALA A 285 -30.93 45.82 -49.78
N PRO A 286 -30.58 46.46 -48.65
CA PRO A 286 -31.54 47.18 -47.84
C PRO A 286 -31.77 48.61 -48.36
N GLY A 287 -33.04 48.93 -48.63
CA GLY A 287 -33.52 50.30 -48.75
C GLY A 287 -34.05 50.67 -50.14
N GLN A 288 -35.35 50.43 -50.35
CA GLN A 288 -36.25 51.26 -51.18
C GLN A 288 -37.69 50.77 -50.99
N GLY A 289 -38.57 51.65 -50.52
CA GLY A 289 -40.02 51.42 -50.48
C GLY A 289 -40.71 52.09 -51.67
N LEU A 290 -41.85 51.54 -52.08
CA LEU A 290 -43.02 52.19 -52.72
C LEU A 290 -44.02 51.05 -53.03
N GLU A 291 -45.12 50.99 -52.29
CA GLU A 291 -46.49 51.39 -52.70
C GLU A 291 -47.30 50.32 -53.45
N SER A 292 -48.41 49.96 -52.80
CA SER A 292 -49.72 49.60 -53.37
C SER A 292 -49.83 48.47 -54.40
N ALA A 293 -50.30 47.32 -53.91
CA ALA A 293 -51.28 46.50 -54.62
C ALA A 293 -52.30 45.98 -53.60
N GLU A 294 -53.45 46.65 -53.53
CA GLU A 294 -54.68 46.09 -52.97
C GLU A 294 -55.24 45.01 -53.92
N THR A 295 -56.15 44.20 -53.36
CA THR A 295 -57.04 43.23 -54.01
C THR A 295 -56.47 41.83 -54.32
N THR A 296 -56.22 41.04 -53.28
CA THR A 296 -56.84 39.72 -53.04
C THR A 296 -56.67 39.36 -51.56
N ARG A 297 -57.44 40.00 -50.68
CA ARG A 297 -57.56 39.55 -49.28
C ARG A 297 -58.97 39.05 -49.09
N ASP A 298 -59.19 37.80 -49.48
CA ASP A 298 -60.33 37.08 -48.95
C ASP A 298 -59.92 35.62 -48.72
N ARG A 299 -60.07 35.20 -47.47
CA ARG A 299 -59.75 33.88 -46.89
C ARG A 299 -58.27 33.55 -46.72
N VAL A 300 -57.56 34.32 -45.87
CA VAL A 300 -56.52 33.66 -45.07
C VAL A 300 -57.29 32.86 -44.01
N ASP A 301 -57.22 31.53 -44.14
CA ASP A 301 -57.87 30.61 -43.22
C ASP A 301 -57.40 30.93 -41.79
N GLN A 302 -58.33 31.20 -40.86
CA GLN A 302 -58.00 31.55 -39.47
C GLN A 302 -57.08 30.49 -38.84
N ASP A 303 -57.23 29.25 -39.27
CA ASP A 303 -56.43 28.10 -38.86
C ASP A 303 -54.97 28.19 -39.34
N SER A 304 -54.70 28.80 -40.49
CA SER A 304 -53.34 29.03 -41.00
C SER A 304 -52.59 30.11 -40.21
N LEU A 305 -53.29 31.15 -39.75
CA LEU A 305 -52.72 32.20 -38.88
C LEU A 305 -52.44 31.66 -37.48
N LEU A 306 -53.32 30.81 -36.95
CA LEU A 306 -53.14 30.10 -35.68
C LEU A 306 -51.92 29.16 -35.75
N ALA A 307 -51.77 28.38 -36.82
CA ALA A 307 -50.62 27.49 -37.03
C ALA A 307 -49.30 28.27 -37.14
N LEU A 308 -49.28 29.41 -37.85
CA LEU A 308 -48.10 30.28 -37.94
C LEU A 308 -47.69 30.89 -36.58
N GLU A 309 -48.67 31.29 -35.77
CA GLU A 309 -48.38 31.83 -34.43
C GLU A 309 -47.89 30.71 -33.48
N GLN A 310 -48.43 29.49 -33.60
CA GLN A 310 -47.92 28.31 -32.87
C GLN A 310 -46.48 27.98 -33.29
N LEU A 311 -46.18 27.98 -34.58
CA LEU A 311 -44.83 27.77 -35.11
C LEU A 311 -43.85 28.82 -34.55
N ARG A 312 -44.22 30.09 -34.58
CA ARG A 312 -43.41 31.19 -34.03
C ARG A 312 -43.14 30.99 -32.53
N ASN A 313 -44.14 30.59 -31.77
CA ASN A 313 -44.02 30.34 -30.33
C ASN A 313 -43.08 29.15 -30.04
N LEU A 314 -43.18 28.06 -30.79
CA LEU A 314 -42.29 26.91 -30.66
C LEU A 314 -40.85 27.23 -31.06
N LEU A 315 -40.65 27.99 -32.15
CA LEU A 315 -39.31 28.45 -32.56
C LEU A 315 -38.68 29.34 -31.48
N TYR A 316 -39.47 30.22 -30.86
CA TYR A 316 -39.02 31.05 -29.74
C TYR A 316 -38.64 30.20 -28.53
N LYS A 317 -39.50 29.26 -28.13
CA LYS A 317 -39.25 28.33 -27.02
C LYS A 317 -38.00 27.47 -27.26
N ARG A 318 -37.85 26.87 -28.44
CA ARG A 318 -36.67 26.10 -28.86
C ARG A 318 -35.39 26.94 -28.80
N ASN A 319 -35.41 28.16 -29.34
CA ASN A 319 -34.25 29.04 -29.31
C ASN A 319 -33.88 29.45 -27.88
N ASN A 320 -34.87 29.72 -27.03
CA ASN A 320 -34.64 30.04 -25.62
C ASN A 320 -34.01 28.85 -24.87
N LEU A 321 -34.54 27.64 -25.06
CA LEU A 321 -33.99 26.41 -24.48
C LEU A 321 -32.54 26.17 -24.95
N ARG A 322 -32.26 26.33 -26.26
CA ARG A 322 -30.89 26.22 -26.80
C ARG A 322 -29.91 27.20 -26.16
N CYS A 323 -30.29 28.47 -26.01
CA CYS A 323 -29.44 29.47 -25.35
C CYS A 323 -29.12 29.06 -23.90
N ARG A 324 -30.14 28.64 -23.15
CA ARG A 324 -29.97 28.23 -21.75
C ARG A 324 -29.07 27.00 -21.61
N LEU A 325 -29.19 26.06 -22.54
CA LEU A 325 -28.36 24.86 -22.61
C LEU A 325 -26.88 25.20 -22.90
N ILE A 326 -26.62 26.19 -23.75
CA ILE A 326 -25.26 26.69 -24.02
C ILE A 326 -24.66 27.34 -22.76
N GLU A 327 -25.42 28.20 -22.08
CA GLU A 327 -24.99 28.85 -20.84
C GLU A 327 -24.66 27.82 -19.74
N LEU A 328 -25.49 26.80 -19.61
CA LEU A 328 -25.32 25.72 -18.64
C LEU A 328 -24.10 24.85 -18.96
N LYS A 329 -23.91 24.47 -20.23
CA LYS A 329 -22.72 23.73 -20.70
C LYS A 329 -21.43 24.52 -20.46
N ALA A 330 -21.43 25.83 -20.73
CA ALA A 330 -20.31 26.70 -20.43
C ALA A 330 -19.99 26.77 -18.92
N SER A 331 -21.02 26.77 -18.08
CA SER A 331 -20.88 26.74 -16.62
C SER A 331 -20.28 25.42 -16.12
N LEU A 332 -20.70 24.28 -16.70
CA LEU A 332 -20.14 22.97 -16.42
C LEU A 332 -18.65 22.87 -16.81
N ASP A 333 -18.31 23.38 -17.99
CA ASP A 333 -16.93 23.42 -18.50
C ASP A 333 -16.03 24.29 -17.62
N ALA A 334 -16.53 25.42 -17.12
CA ALA A 334 -15.79 26.29 -16.20
C ALA A 334 -15.48 25.59 -14.86
N ILE A 335 -16.46 24.85 -14.31
CA ILE A 335 -16.28 24.06 -13.07
C ILE A 335 -15.28 22.93 -13.31
N SER A 336 -15.37 22.23 -14.46
CA SER A 336 -14.45 21.16 -14.85
C SER A 336 -13.01 21.66 -15.03
N LYS A 337 -12.81 22.82 -15.66
CA LYS A 337 -11.48 23.46 -15.79
C LYS A 337 -10.93 23.88 -14.44
N LYS A 338 -11.76 24.49 -13.57
CA LYS A 338 -11.36 24.90 -12.23
C LYS A 338 -10.98 23.71 -11.35
N ALA A 339 -11.68 22.58 -11.46
CA ALA A 339 -11.33 21.34 -10.78
C ALA A 339 -9.97 20.76 -11.23
N LYS A 340 -9.57 20.98 -12.49
CA LYS A 340 -8.26 20.54 -13.04
C LYS A 340 -7.10 21.47 -12.68
N GLU A 341 -7.37 22.75 -12.46
CA GLU A 341 -6.34 23.73 -12.06
C GLU A 341 -6.08 23.72 -10.54
N GLU A 342 -7.09 23.44 -9.70
CA GLU A 342 -7.00 23.42 -8.23
C GLU A 342 -6.59 22.03 -7.68
N VAL A 343 -5.78 21.27 -8.43
CA VAL A 343 -5.28 19.93 -8.01
C VAL A 343 -4.11 20.11 -7.04
N VAL A 344 -4.43 20.17 -5.74
CA VAL A 344 -3.48 19.85 -4.67
C VAL A 344 -3.37 18.33 -4.59
N TYR A 345 -2.15 17.79 -4.57
CA TYR A 345 -1.85 16.36 -4.44
C TYR A 345 -2.58 15.77 -3.22
N GLY A 346 -3.71 15.12 -3.47
CA GLY A 346 -4.37 14.18 -2.58
C GLY A 346 -4.21 12.76 -3.14
N PRO A 347 -4.75 11.71 -2.46
CA PRO A 347 -4.67 10.36 -2.97
C PRO A 347 -5.23 10.35 -4.39
N LEU A 348 -4.44 9.80 -5.34
CA LEU A 348 -4.75 9.87 -6.77
C LEU A 348 -6.20 9.41 -7.00
N PRO A 349 -6.96 10.11 -7.87
CA PRO A 349 -8.21 9.57 -8.37
C PRO A 349 -7.94 8.16 -8.89
N ARG A 350 -8.74 7.17 -8.49
CA ARG A 350 -8.68 5.82 -9.10
C ARG A 350 -8.76 6.02 -10.61
N GLU A 351 -7.74 5.57 -11.31
CA GLU A 351 -7.71 5.69 -12.77
C GLU A 351 -8.93 4.96 -13.35
N PRO A 352 -9.59 5.54 -14.37
CA PRO A 352 -10.66 4.86 -15.08
C PRO A 352 -10.19 3.47 -15.52
N LEU A 353 -11.05 2.46 -15.38
CA LEU A 353 -10.72 1.06 -15.69
C LEU A 353 -10.16 0.89 -17.11
N ASP A 354 -10.64 1.70 -18.06
CA ASP A 354 -10.18 1.75 -19.45
C ASP A 354 -8.69 2.10 -19.62
N LYS A 355 -8.09 2.79 -18.64
CA LYS A 355 -6.66 3.13 -18.63
C LYS A 355 -5.78 2.11 -17.94
N LEU A 356 -6.34 1.36 -16.99
CA LEU A 356 -5.62 0.37 -16.20
C LEU A 356 -5.40 -0.93 -17.01
N ARG A 357 -6.34 -1.30 -17.88
CA ARG A 357 -6.23 -2.50 -18.73
C ARG A 357 -6.86 -2.28 -20.11
N PRO A 358 -6.11 -1.74 -21.08
CA PRO A 358 -6.59 -1.55 -22.45
C PRO A 358 -6.94 -2.88 -23.17
N ASP A 359 -6.38 -4.01 -22.72
CA ASP A 359 -6.57 -5.31 -23.36
C ASP A 359 -7.90 -6.01 -23.00
N CYS A 360 -8.55 -5.63 -21.88
CA CYS A 360 -9.83 -6.23 -21.45
C CYS A 360 -11.02 -5.77 -22.32
N VAL A 361 -10.88 -4.67 -23.08
CA VAL A 361 -11.92 -4.11 -23.96
C VAL A 361 -12.18 -4.99 -25.19
N HIS A 362 -11.34 -6.00 -25.45
CA HIS A 362 -11.38 -6.80 -26.67
C HIS A 362 -12.14 -8.13 -26.59
N VAL A 363 -12.74 -8.49 -25.45
CA VAL A 363 -13.66 -9.64 -25.42
C VAL A 363 -14.97 -9.20 -26.08
N LYS A 364 -15.17 -9.60 -27.34
CA LYS A 364 -16.46 -9.39 -28.02
C LYS A 364 -17.55 -10.09 -27.21
N PRO A 365 -18.56 -9.37 -26.70
CA PRO A 365 -19.62 -10.00 -25.93
C PRO A 365 -20.37 -11.02 -26.80
N GLY A 366 -20.59 -12.21 -26.24
CA GLY A 366 -21.28 -13.31 -26.92
C GLY A 366 -22.80 -13.24 -26.80
N ILE A 367 -23.31 -12.44 -25.85
CA ILE A 367 -24.72 -12.41 -25.46
C ILE A 367 -25.64 -11.98 -26.60
N LYS A 368 -25.22 -11.02 -27.44
CA LYS A 368 -25.99 -10.60 -28.61
C LYS A 368 -26.34 -11.76 -29.55
N SER A 369 -25.52 -12.81 -29.61
CA SER A 369 -25.78 -14.01 -30.43
C SER A 369 -27.05 -14.76 -30.01
N LEU A 370 -27.42 -14.71 -28.72
CA LEU A 370 -28.61 -15.38 -28.18
C LEU A 370 -29.92 -14.70 -28.62
N PHE A 371 -29.86 -13.41 -28.97
CA PHE A 371 -31.03 -12.61 -29.31
C PHE A 371 -31.18 -12.37 -30.82
N VAL A 372 -30.30 -12.92 -31.66
CA VAL A 372 -30.29 -12.67 -33.13
C VAL A 372 -31.60 -13.04 -33.80
N ASP A 373 -32.19 -14.17 -33.42
CA ASP A 373 -33.44 -14.64 -34.02
C ASP A 373 -34.64 -13.80 -33.58
N LEU A 374 -34.64 -13.33 -32.32
CA LEU A 374 -35.61 -12.35 -31.82
C LEU A 374 -35.48 -11.02 -32.55
N LEU A 375 -34.27 -10.45 -32.62
CA LEU A 375 -33.99 -9.20 -33.34
C LEU A 375 -34.47 -9.24 -34.80
N ARG A 376 -34.22 -10.34 -35.50
CA ARG A 376 -34.67 -10.51 -36.91
C ARG A 376 -36.19 -10.53 -37.04
N ARG A 377 -36.91 -10.93 -35.99
CA ARG A 377 -38.37 -11.09 -35.98
C ARG A 377 -39.08 -9.76 -35.70
N ILE A 378 -38.37 -8.79 -35.15
CA ILE A 378 -38.90 -7.51 -34.67
C ILE A 378 -38.55 -6.38 -35.66
N SER A 379 -37.41 -6.48 -36.38
CA SER A 379 -37.08 -5.56 -37.48
C SER A 379 -37.78 -5.89 -38.82
N LYS A 380 -38.91 -6.61 -38.80
CA LYS A 380 -39.72 -6.99 -39.97
C LYS A 380 -41.12 -6.47 -39.80
#